data_AF-A1KTW8-F1
#
_entry.id   AF-A1KTW8-F1
#
_cell.length_a   1.000
_cell.length_b   1.000
_cell.length_c   1.000
_cell.angle_alpha   90.00
_cell.angle_beta   90.00
_cell.angle_gamma   90.00
#
_symmetry.space_group_name_H-M   'P 1'
#
loop_
_entity.id
_entity.type
_entity.pdbx_description
1 polymer ?
#
loop_
_entity_poly.entity_id
_entity_poly.type
_entity_poly.pdbx_seq_one_letter_code
_entity_poly.pdbx_strand_id
1 'polypeptide(L)'
;MKQINQALQQKLAEFKEKSGMSQTQLARGIGTSPASVSMYLNGTYAEKGGNYETIEPKIEAFLEMQDSKAKREELVLGFVSTKTTRRIVEAMRNAHEGGEISVIYGQAGLGKTQAVKNYCEKNPAAILIEANPSFTALVLMRKLATAAKVSAMGSLNDLFESVSDRLRDSGHLIVVDEAENLPLRALEIIRRLHDETGCGLVLSGMPRLVANLRGKYGELVQLHSRVAGALNLGDTMPDAELEQIARATLPEADDETIAELVKHSNGNTRRMSKLMRGSVRVANKNGIRMQAGIVKKYSTLIIR
;
A
#
# COMPACT_ATOMS: atom_id res chain seq x y z
N MET A 1 -24.05 -26.88 32.41
CA MET A 1 -23.21 -25.86 31.76
C MET A 1 -22.17 -26.58 30.92
N LYS A 2 -22.01 -26.22 29.64
CA LYS A 2 -20.89 -26.74 28.84
C LYS A 2 -19.58 -26.27 29.47
N GLN A 3 -18.62 -27.19 29.58
CA GLN A 3 -17.27 -26.85 29.98
C GLN A 3 -16.55 -26.17 28.82
N ILE A 4 -15.56 -25.34 29.13
CA ILE A 4 -14.73 -24.67 28.13
C ILE A 4 -14.01 -25.71 27.25
N ASN A 5 -13.91 -25.44 25.95
CA ASN A 5 -13.06 -26.22 25.06
C ASN A 5 -11.58 -25.86 25.30
N GLN A 6 -10.90 -26.61 26.18
CA GLN A 6 -9.50 -26.36 26.55
C GLN A 6 -8.55 -26.39 25.34
N ALA A 7 -8.80 -27.26 24.35
CA ALA A 7 -7.98 -27.32 23.15
C ALA A 7 -8.11 -26.05 22.29
N LEU A 8 -9.32 -25.51 22.16
CA LEU A 8 -9.56 -24.27 21.43
C LEU A 8 -9.00 -23.05 22.16
N GLN A 9 -9.14 -23.04 23.50
CA GLN A 9 -8.55 -22.01 24.36
C GLN A 9 -7.02 -21.97 24.22
N GLN A 10 -6.37 -23.14 24.27
CA GLN A 10 -4.93 -23.24 24.08
C GLN A 10 -4.50 -22.76 22.70
N LYS A 11 -5.17 -23.22 21.62
CA LYS A 11 -4.90 -22.76 20.25
C LYS A 11 -5.01 -21.25 20.10
N LEU A 12 -6.01 -20.62 20.73
CA LEU A 12 -6.18 -19.18 20.70
C LEU A 12 -5.06 -18.44 21.44
N ALA A 13 -4.61 -18.98 22.57
CA ALA A 13 -3.50 -18.43 23.35
C ALA A 13 -2.18 -18.50 22.56
N GLU A 14 -1.87 -19.66 21.99
CA GLU A 14 -0.68 -19.87 21.14
C GLU A 14 -0.71 -18.95 19.90
N PHE A 15 -1.87 -18.83 19.23
CA PHE A 15 -2.03 -17.92 18.11
C PHE A 15 -1.78 -16.46 18.51
N LYS A 16 -2.31 -16.01 19.65
CA LYS A 16 -2.10 -14.65 20.16
C LYS A 16 -0.62 -14.36 20.40
N GLU A 17 0.09 -15.30 21.02
CA GLU A 17 1.53 -15.18 21.29
C GLU A 17 2.33 -15.13 19.99
N LYS A 18 2.10 -16.08 19.08
CA LYS A 18 2.81 -16.17 17.79
C LYS A 18 2.54 -14.98 16.87
N SER A 19 1.32 -14.44 16.87
CA SER A 19 0.93 -13.32 16.01
C SER A 19 1.30 -11.94 16.57
N GLY A 20 1.64 -11.85 17.86
CA GLY A 20 1.86 -10.58 18.55
C GLY A 20 0.62 -9.68 18.65
N MET A 21 -0.57 -10.19 18.34
CA MET A 21 -1.80 -9.39 18.34
C MET A 21 -2.24 -9.04 19.76
N SER A 22 -2.62 -7.77 19.96
CA SER A 22 -3.33 -7.35 21.18
C SER A 22 -4.71 -8.01 21.28
N GLN A 23 -5.23 -8.15 22.50
CA GLN A 23 -6.59 -8.68 22.72
C GLN A 23 -7.66 -7.85 21.98
N THR A 24 -7.44 -6.54 21.82
CA THR A 24 -8.33 -5.65 21.06
C THR A 24 -8.34 -6.00 19.57
N GLN A 25 -7.17 -6.29 18.98
CA GLN A 25 -7.07 -6.73 17.59
C GLN A 25 -7.69 -8.11 17.41
N LEU A 26 -7.44 -9.04 18.35
CA LEU A 26 -8.04 -10.38 18.35
C LEU A 26 -9.57 -10.30 18.38
N ALA A 27 -10.12 -9.50 19.29
CA ALA A 27 -11.57 -9.32 19.46
C ALA A 27 -12.24 -8.75 18.21
N ARG A 28 -11.63 -7.76 17.55
CA ARG A 28 -12.10 -7.25 16.24
C ARG A 28 -12.11 -8.34 15.17
N GLY A 29 -11.07 -9.19 15.14
CA GLY A 29 -10.95 -10.29 14.19
C GLY A 29 -12.00 -11.39 14.39
N ILE A 30 -12.28 -11.74 15.65
CA ILE A 30 -13.27 -12.77 16.02
C ILE A 30 -14.71 -12.21 15.96
N GLY A 31 -14.88 -10.89 15.99
CA GLY A 31 -16.20 -10.25 16.02
C GLY A 31 -16.84 -10.28 17.42
N THR A 32 -16.04 -10.00 18.45
CA THR A 32 -16.47 -9.97 19.87
C THR A 32 -15.90 -8.73 20.58
N SER A 33 -16.26 -8.55 21.86
CA SER A 33 -15.62 -7.54 22.71
C SER A 33 -14.25 -8.02 23.23
N PRO A 34 -13.31 -7.12 23.54
CA PRO A 34 -12.03 -7.46 24.18
C PRO A 34 -12.21 -8.17 25.53
N ALA A 35 -13.26 -7.81 26.28
CA ALA A 35 -13.60 -8.45 27.55
C ALA A 35 -13.95 -9.93 27.36
N SER A 36 -14.74 -10.28 26.33
CA SER A 36 -15.08 -11.68 26.03
C SER A 36 -13.86 -12.52 25.70
N VAL A 37 -12.91 -11.98 24.92
CA VAL A 37 -11.65 -12.68 24.59
C VAL A 37 -10.80 -12.88 25.84
N SER A 38 -10.67 -11.86 26.69
CA SER A 38 -9.90 -11.94 27.93
C SER A 38 -10.50 -12.97 28.90
N MET A 39 -11.82 -12.94 29.11
CA MET A 39 -12.52 -13.90 29.97
C MET A 39 -12.44 -15.33 29.42
N TYR A 40 -12.51 -15.53 28.10
CA TYR A 40 -12.35 -16.84 27.48
C TYR A 40 -10.93 -17.39 27.69
N LEU A 41 -9.89 -16.57 27.44
CA LEU A 41 -8.50 -16.96 27.67
C LEU A 41 -8.21 -17.28 29.15
N ASN A 42 -8.87 -16.59 30.08
CA ASN A 42 -8.70 -16.80 31.52
C ASN A 42 -9.65 -17.86 32.11
N GLY A 43 -10.50 -18.50 31.30
CA GLY A 43 -11.43 -19.53 31.76
C GLY A 43 -12.65 -19.02 32.57
N THR A 44 -12.83 -17.70 32.69
CA THR A 44 -13.89 -17.07 33.50
C THR A 44 -15.13 -16.67 32.69
N TYR A 45 -15.20 -17.02 31.40
CA TYR A 45 -16.25 -16.57 30.49
C TYR A 45 -17.66 -17.00 30.92
N ALA A 46 -17.88 -18.29 31.23
CA ALA A 46 -19.18 -18.76 31.70
C ALA A 46 -19.56 -18.22 33.09
N GLU A 47 -18.59 -18.08 34.00
CA GLU A 47 -18.80 -17.51 35.35
C GLU A 47 -19.27 -16.05 35.30
N LYS A 48 -18.88 -15.32 34.25
CA LYS A 48 -19.29 -13.93 33.99
C LYS A 48 -20.52 -13.83 33.07
N GLY A 49 -21.26 -14.92 32.87
CA GLY A 49 -22.51 -14.95 32.10
C GLY A 49 -22.35 -15.17 30.59
N GLY A 50 -21.17 -15.56 30.12
CA GLY A 50 -20.90 -15.86 28.71
C GLY A 50 -21.39 -17.24 28.28
N ASN A 51 -21.75 -17.38 27.00
CA ASN A 51 -22.18 -18.65 26.42
C ASN A 51 -21.13 -19.19 25.42
N TYR A 52 -20.51 -20.33 25.74
CA TYR A 52 -19.50 -20.97 24.89
C TYR A 52 -20.01 -21.27 23.47
N GLU A 53 -21.28 -21.65 23.31
CA GLU A 53 -21.87 -21.95 22.00
C GLU A 53 -21.90 -20.74 21.06
N THR A 54 -21.75 -19.52 21.59
CA THR A 54 -21.76 -18.28 20.80
C THR A 54 -20.37 -17.77 20.45
N ILE A 55 -19.36 -18.09 21.28
CA ILE A 55 -17.99 -17.58 21.11
C ILE A 55 -17.07 -18.60 20.46
N GLU A 56 -17.20 -19.89 20.80
CA GLU A 56 -16.31 -20.94 20.30
C GLU A 56 -16.38 -21.11 18.78
N PRO A 57 -17.57 -21.11 18.13
CA PRO A 57 -17.64 -21.17 16.67
C PRO A 57 -16.99 -19.96 15.99
N LYS A 58 -17.03 -18.78 16.62
CA LYS A 58 -16.38 -17.57 16.10
C LYS A 58 -14.86 -17.67 16.22
N ILE A 59 -14.38 -18.22 17.33
CA ILE A 59 -12.94 -18.45 17.55
C ILE A 59 -12.44 -19.50 16.57
N GLU A 60 -13.15 -20.61 16.39
CA GLU A 60 -12.82 -21.65 15.41
C GLU A 60 -12.77 -21.07 13.99
N ALA A 61 -13.83 -20.40 13.54
CA ALA A 61 -13.86 -19.78 12.22
C ALA A 61 -12.72 -18.75 12.03
N PHE A 62 -12.39 -17.98 13.07
CA PHE A 62 -11.27 -17.05 13.03
C PHE A 62 -9.94 -17.79 12.89
N LEU A 63 -9.65 -18.77 13.75
CA LEU A 63 -8.41 -19.54 13.72
C LEU A 63 -8.24 -20.34 12.43
N GLU A 64 -9.30 -20.98 11.93
CA GLU A 64 -9.28 -21.66 10.62
C GLU A 64 -9.00 -20.70 9.47
N MET A 65 -9.57 -19.49 9.51
CA MET A 65 -9.26 -18.45 8.53
C MET A 65 -7.79 -18.01 8.63
N GLN A 66 -7.24 -17.88 9.84
CA GLN A 66 -5.85 -17.48 10.05
C GLN A 66 -4.86 -18.57 9.67
N ASP A 67 -5.10 -19.82 10.02
CA ASP A 67 -4.29 -20.97 9.59
C ASP A 67 -4.34 -21.12 8.07
N SER A 68 -5.51 -20.92 7.48
CA SER A 68 -5.66 -20.83 6.03
C SER A 68 -4.85 -19.66 5.45
N LYS A 69 -4.78 -18.51 6.12
CA LYS A 69 -3.96 -17.35 5.69
C LYS A 69 -2.46 -17.58 5.84
N ALA A 70 -2.01 -18.16 6.95
CA ALA A 70 -0.61 -18.51 7.19
C ALA A 70 -0.11 -19.54 6.16
N LYS A 71 -0.94 -20.53 5.82
CA LYS A 71 -0.67 -21.46 4.70
C LYS A 71 -0.81 -20.80 3.32
N ARG A 72 -1.45 -19.62 3.19
CA ARG A 72 -1.64 -18.88 1.92
C ARG A 72 -0.52 -17.89 1.60
N GLU A 73 0.35 -17.52 2.55
CA GLU A 73 1.36 -16.45 2.43
C GLU A 73 2.80 -16.97 2.48
N GLU A 74 3.15 -17.95 1.63
CA GLU A 74 4.56 -18.37 1.47
C GLU A 74 5.35 -17.48 0.50
N LEU A 75 4.68 -16.72 -0.39
CA LEU A 75 5.38 -15.86 -1.35
C LEU A 75 5.42 -14.39 -0.90
N VAL A 76 6.53 -14.01 -0.30
CA VAL A 76 6.86 -12.61 0.00
C VAL A 76 7.41 -11.94 -1.27
N LEU A 77 6.71 -10.93 -1.78
CA LEU A 77 7.19 -10.15 -2.91
C LEU A 77 8.13 -9.05 -2.41
N GLY A 78 9.43 -9.22 -2.65
CA GLY A 78 10.42 -8.19 -2.38
C GLY A 78 10.35 -7.03 -3.38
N PHE A 79 10.89 -5.87 -3.00
CA PHE A 79 11.08 -4.77 -3.95
C PHE A 79 12.20 -5.10 -4.94
N VAL A 80 11.88 -5.08 -6.24
CA VAL A 80 12.86 -5.33 -7.31
C VAL A 80 13.19 -4.01 -8.00
N SER A 81 14.47 -3.67 -8.06
CA SER A 81 14.93 -2.49 -8.80
C SER A 81 14.93 -2.76 -10.31
N THR A 82 13.83 -2.40 -10.96
CA THR A 82 13.72 -2.40 -12.43
C THR A 82 14.07 -1.04 -13.02
N LYS A 83 14.23 -0.94 -14.34
CA LYS A 83 14.49 0.33 -15.04
C LYS A 83 13.41 1.39 -14.76
N THR A 84 12.14 0.98 -14.76
CA THR A 84 10.98 1.82 -14.41
C THR A 84 11.08 2.35 -12.99
N THR A 85 11.37 1.49 -12.01
CA THR A 85 11.52 1.94 -10.61
C THR A 85 12.72 2.87 -10.42
N ARG A 86 13.83 2.65 -11.14
CA ARG A 86 15.00 3.54 -11.11
C ARG A 86 14.66 4.93 -11.64
N ARG A 87 13.92 5.03 -12.74
CA ARG A 87 13.45 6.32 -13.28
C ARG A 87 12.56 7.07 -12.29
N ILE A 88 11.67 6.35 -11.58
CA ILE A 88 10.83 6.95 -10.52
C ILE A 88 11.72 7.50 -9.40
N VAL A 89 12.65 6.69 -8.90
CA VAL A 89 13.58 7.09 -7.83
C VAL A 89 14.43 8.29 -8.24
N GLU A 90 14.91 8.33 -9.48
CA GLU A 90 15.68 9.45 -10.03
C GLU A 90 14.83 10.73 -10.10
N ALA A 91 13.59 10.64 -10.59
CA ALA A 91 12.67 11.79 -10.61
C ALA A 91 12.34 12.30 -9.20
N MET A 92 12.21 11.39 -8.21
CA MET A 92 12.02 11.76 -6.81
C MET A 92 13.27 12.39 -6.20
N ARG A 93 14.45 11.86 -6.52
CA ARG A 93 15.73 12.41 -6.06
C ARG A 93 15.94 13.82 -6.58
N ASN A 94 15.74 14.05 -7.87
CA ASN A 94 15.89 15.37 -8.47
C ASN A 94 14.94 16.39 -7.82
N ALA A 95 13.68 16.00 -7.60
CA ALA A 95 12.72 16.85 -6.88
C ALA A 95 13.13 17.13 -5.43
N HIS A 96 13.68 16.12 -4.73
CA HIS A 96 14.13 16.23 -3.35
C HIS A 96 15.36 17.15 -3.21
N GLU A 97 16.36 16.97 -4.07
CA GLU A 97 17.62 17.72 -4.04
C GLU A 97 17.46 19.14 -4.60
N GLY A 98 16.66 19.31 -5.65
CA GLY A 98 16.45 20.58 -6.32
C GLY A 98 15.34 21.45 -5.71
N GLY A 99 14.51 20.91 -4.81
CA GLY A 99 13.34 21.63 -4.32
C GLY A 99 12.32 21.93 -5.42
N GLU A 100 12.15 20.99 -6.36
CA GLU A 100 11.35 21.18 -7.57
C GLU A 100 10.03 20.39 -7.52
N ILE A 101 9.07 20.79 -8.38
CA ILE A 101 7.84 20.03 -8.61
C ILE A 101 8.08 18.98 -9.71
N SER A 102 7.85 17.72 -9.40
CA SER A 102 7.90 16.59 -10.32
C SER A 102 6.58 15.83 -10.36
N VAL A 103 6.14 15.43 -11.55
CA VAL A 103 4.91 14.66 -11.77
C VAL A 103 5.28 13.29 -12.34
N ILE A 104 4.84 12.23 -11.68
CA ILE A 104 5.08 10.84 -12.11
C ILE A 104 3.73 10.21 -12.45
N TYR A 105 3.53 9.83 -13.70
CA TYR A 105 2.25 9.31 -14.15
C TYR A 105 2.36 8.13 -15.12
N GLY A 106 1.31 7.31 -15.14
CA GLY A 106 1.19 6.13 -15.99
C GLY A 106 0.03 5.25 -15.52
N GLN A 107 -0.27 4.17 -16.22
CA GLN A 107 -1.39 3.30 -15.84
C GLN A 107 -1.20 2.61 -14.47
N ALA A 108 -2.30 2.05 -13.97
CA ALA A 108 -2.31 1.34 -12.69
C ALA A 108 -1.53 0.03 -12.81
N GLY A 109 -0.74 -0.31 -11.79
CA GLY A 109 0.03 -1.56 -11.78
C GLY A 109 1.36 -1.50 -12.54
N LEU A 110 1.97 -0.32 -12.68
CA LEU A 110 3.35 -0.15 -13.16
C LEU A 110 4.40 -0.09 -12.04
N GLY A 111 4.00 -0.31 -10.79
CA GLY A 111 4.91 -0.26 -9.63
C GLY A 111 5.17 1.13 -9.04
N LYS A 112 4.42 2.17 -9.46
CA LYS A 112 4.53 3.56 -8.94
C LYS A 112 4.52 3.64 -7.41
N THR A 113 3.41 3.24 -6.80
CA THR A 113 3.21 3.26 -5.35
C THR A 113 4.31 2.52 -4.60
N GLN A 114 4.76 1.36 -5.12
CA GLN A 114 5.79 0.58 -4.46
C GLN A 114 7.17 1.26 -4.54
N ALA A 115 7.50 1.88 -5.68
CA ALA A 115 8.73 2.64 -5.85
C ALA A 115 8.74 3.89 -4.95
N VAL A 116 7.62 4.62 -4.89
CA VAL A 116 7.43 5.77 -4.00
C VAL A 116 7.60 5.37 -2.54
N LYS A 117 6.93 4.31 -2.08
CA LYS A 117 7.06 3.81 -0.70
C LYS A 117 8.50 3.43 -0.36
N ASN A 118 9.14 2.64 -1.22
CA ASN A 118 10.54 2.24 -1.02
C ASN A 118 11.50 3.45 -0.99
N TYR A 119 11.20 4.54 -1.72
CA TYR A 119 12.00 5.77 -1.62
C TYR A 119 11.79 6.47 -0.27
N CYS A 120 10.55 6.67 0.16
CA CYS A 120 10.26 7.37 1.41
C CYS A 120 10.73 6.58 2.65
N GLU A 121 10.68 5.24 2.62
CA GLU A 121 11.23 4.39 3.67
C GLU A 121 12.75 4.60 3.86
N LYS A 122 13.47 4.90 2.77
CA LYS A 122 14.93 5.14 2.79
C LYS A 122 15.30 6.59 3.08
N ASN A 123 14.33 7.51 3.05
CA ASN A 123 14.57 8.95 3.16
C ASN A 123 13.60 9.54 4.20
N PRO A 124 14.01 9.66 5.48
CA PRO A 124 13.14 10.18 6.54
C PRO A 124 12.61 11.61 6.33
N ALA A 125 13.29 12.41 5.50
CA ALA A 125 12.85 13.75 5.10
C ALA A 125 11.75 13.75 4.03
N ALA A 126 11.40 12.59 3.47
CA ALA A 126 10.31 12.44 2.50
C ALA A 126 9.01 12.07 3.20
N ILE A 127 8.01 12.95 3.08
CA ILE A 127 6.67 12.79 3.66
C ILE A 127 5.75 12.22 2.58
N LEU A 128 5.31 10.97 2.76
CA LEU A 128 4.37 10.31 1.86
C LEU A 128 2.92 10.48 2.33
N ILE A 129 2.07 10.98 1.44
CA ILE A 129 0.62 11.01 1.58
C ILE A 129 -0.03 10.22 0.45
N GLU A 130 -0.77 9.16 0.79
CA GLU A 130 -1.61 8.42 -0.16
C GLU A 130 -3.00 9.07 -0.22
N ALA A 131 -3.30 9.78 -1.31
CA ALA A 131 -4.57 10.44 -1.52
C ALA A 131 -5.68 9.44 -1.88
N ASN A 132 -6.90 9.76 -1.48
CA ASN A 132 -8.08 8.98 -1.86
C ASN A 132 -9.28 9.91 -2.10
N PRO A 133 -10.39 9.40 -2.68
CA PRO A 133 -11.52 10.24 -3.07
C PRO A 133 -12.22 11.01 -1.95
N SER A 134 -11.99 10.68 -0.67
CA SER A 134 -12.58 11.41 0.45
C SER A 134 -11.74 12.62 0.91
N PHE A 135 -10.59 12.87 0.28
CA PHE A 135 -9.70 13.96 0.67
C PHE A 135 -10.29 15.32 0.30
N THR A 136 -10.40 16.16 1.31
CA THR A 136 -10.53 17.62 1.15
C THR A 136 -9.18 18.28 1.39
N ALA A 137 -9.06 19.57 1.04
CA ALA A 137 -7.91 20.39 1.40
C ALA A 137 -7.57 20.31 2.91
N LEU A 138 -8.58 20.32 3.77
CA LEU A 138 -8.39 20.21 5.22
C LEU A 138 -7.87 18.84 5.65
N VAL A 139 -8.42 17.76 5.08
CA VAL A 139 -7.96 16.39 5.38
C VAL A 139 -6.50 16.21 4.95
N LEU A 140 -6.15 16.72 3.78
CA LEU A 140 -4.78 16.71 3.27
C LEU A 140 -3.83 17.44 4.21
N MET A 141 -4.16 18.68 4.61
CA MET A 141 -3.33 19.46 5.52
C MET A 141 -3.20 18.82 6.90
N ARG A 142 -4.27 18.24 7.46
CA ARG A 142 -4.18 17.48 8.72
C ARG A 142 -3.25 16.28 8.60
N LYS A 143 -3.31 15.55 7.49
CA LYS A 143 -2.41 14.40 7.25
C LYS A 143 -0.96 14.84 7.09
N LEU A 144 -0.70 15.92 6.37
CA LEU A 144 0.63 16.52 6.26
C LEU A 144 1.14 16.98 7.62
N ALA A 145 0.34 17.69 8.41
CA ALA A 145 0.70 18.14 9.75
C ALA A 145 1.10 16.97 10.67
N THR A 146 0.28 15.90 10.70
CA THR A 146 0.60 14.69 11.46
C THR A 146 1.91 14.06 10.99
N ALA A 147 2.12 13.94 9.67
CA ALA A 147 3.32 13.34 9.11
C ALA A 147 4.59 14.19 9.34
N ALA A 148 4.45 15.52 9.30
CA ALA A 148 5.48 16.49 9.63
C ALA A 148 5.74 16.62 11.14
N LYS A 149 4.96 15.90 11.98
CA LYS A 149 5.02 15.89 13.44
C LYS A 149 4.74 17.25 14.08
N VAL A 150 3.79 17.99 13.51
CA VAL A 150 3.26 19.24 14.09
C VAL A 150 1.80 19.07 14.49
N SER A 151 1.24 20.09 15.15
CA SER A 151 -0.16 20.07 15.57
C SER A 151 -1.09 19.88 14.38
N ALA A 152 -1.91 18.83 14.42
CA ALA A 152 -2.94 18.56 13.41
C ALA A 152 -4.32 19.14 13.81
N MET A 153 -4.34 20.14 14.69
CA MET A 153 -5.54 20.83 15.18
C MET A 153 -5.64 22.24 14.59
N GLY A 154 -6.84 22.84 14.69
CA GLY A 154 -7.08 24.20 14.19
C GLY A 154 -7.70 24.27 12.81
N SER A 155 -7.72 25.49 12.28
CA SER A 155 -8.23 25.88 10.98
C SER A 155 -7.31 25.40 9.84
N LEU A 156 -7.77 25.53 8.59
CA LEU A 156 -6.92 25.23 7.44
C LEU A 156 -5.69 26.14 7.38
N ASN A 157 -5.83 27.40 7.79
CA ASN A 157 -4.74 28.37 7.79
C ASN A 157 -3.70 28.03 8.87
N ASP A 158 -4.16 27.71 10.09
CA ASP A 158 -3.28 27.34 11.21
C ASP A 158 -2.41 26.12 10.86
N LEU A 159 -3.02 25.13 10.18
CA LEU A 159 -2.31 23.95 9.68
C LEU A 159 -1.31 24.30 8.57
N PHE A 160 -1.67 25.21 7.68
CA PHE A 160 -0.80 25.66 6.60
C PHE A 160 0.44 26.36 7.16
N GLU A 161 0.26 27.35 8.04
CA GLU A 161 1.37 28.06 8.71
C GLU A 161 2.26 27.09 9.50
N SER A 162 1.66 26.22 10.32
CA SER A 162 2.42 25.25 11.14
C SER A 162 3.25 24.29 10.30
N VAL A 163 2.73 23.85 9.15
CA VAL A 163 3.46 22.98 8.23
C VAL A 163 4.50 23.77 7.45
N SER A 164 4.18 24.98 6.99
CA SER A 164 5.11 25.88 6.31
C SER A 164 6.36 26.13 7.16
N ASP A 165 6.18 26.53 8.42
CA ASP A 165 7.27 26.80 9.36
C ASP A 165 8.14 25.56 9.61
N ARG A 166 7.52 24.37 9.66
CA ARG A 166 8.24 23.11 9.86
C ARG A 166 9.07 22.70 8.64
N LEU A 167 8.57 22.98 7.43
CA LEU A 167 9.17 22.50 6.19
C LEU A 167 10.09 23.53 5.52
N ARG A 168 10.03 24.81 5.90
CA ARG A 168 10.88 25.86 5.36
C ARG A 168 12.37 25.53 5.55
N ASP A 169 13.14 25.62 4.46
CA ASP A 169 14.59 25.41 4.41
C ASP A 169 15.08 24.08 5.04
N SER A 170 14.17 23.11 5.15
CA SER A 170 14.40 21.87 5.89
C SER A 170 14.87 20.72 4.99
N GLY A 171 14.89 20.94 3.67
CA GLY A 171 15.23 19.93 2.66
C GLY A 171 14.22 18.78 2.56
N HIS A 172 12.99 18.94 3.06
CA HIS A 172 11.97 17.89 2.96
C HIS A 172 11.43 17.73 1.54
N LEU A 173 10.97 16.51 1.25
CA LEU A 173 10.18 16.18 0.06
C LEU A 173 8.75 15.87 0.46
N ILE A 174 7.77 16.53 -0.15
CA ILE A 174 6.36 16.13 -0.05
C ILE A 174 6.05 15.22 -1.23
N VAL A 175 5.52 14.03 -0.95
CA VAL A 175 5.08 13.08 -1.97
C VAL A 175 3.60 12.81 -1.80
N VAL A 176 2.81 13.06 -2.85
CA VAL A 176 1.40 12.71 -2.91
C VAL A 176 1.22 11.60 -3.94
N ASP A 177 0.94 10.38 -3.49
CA ASP A 177 0.55 9.28 -4.36
C ASP A 177 -0.97 9.27 -4.58
N GLU A 178 -1.41 8.73 -5.72
CA GLU A 178 -2.82 8.75 -6.15
C GLU A 178 -3.41 10.17 -6.22
N ALA A 179 -2.57 11.15 -6.59
CA ALA A 179 -2.87 12.58 -6.54
C ALA A 179 -4.02 13.02 -7.45
N GLU A 180 -4.40 12.21 -8.45
CA GLU A 180 -5.60 12.43 -9.26
C GLU A 180 -6.90 12.49 -8.45
N ASN A 181 -6.89 11.96 -7.22
CA ASN A 181 -8.04 11.97 -6.33
C ASN A 181 -8.13 13.27 -5.51
N LEU A 182 -7.11 14.14 -5.57
CA LEU A 182 -7.16 15.42 -4.90
C LEU A 182 -8.06 16.42 -5.64
N PRO A 183 -8.90 17.18 -4.91
CA PRO A 183 -9.61 18.29 -5.51
C PRO A 183 -8.65 19.43 -5.87
N LEU A 184 -9.06 20.26 -6.83
CA LEU A 184 -8.34 21.45 -7.30
C LEU A 184 -7.76 22.30 -6.16
N ARG A 185 -8.59 22.63 -5.17
CA ARG A 185 -8.19 23.43 -4.00
C ARG A 185 -7.05 22.80 -3.20
N ALA A 186 -7.00 21.48 -3.13
CA ALA A 186 -5.97 20.77 -2.37
C ALA A 186 -4.62 20.78 -3.11
N LEU A 187 -4.64 20.62 -4.45
CA LEU A 187 -3.45 20.75 -5.30
C LEU A 187 -2.86 22.17 -5.23
N GLU A 188 -3.72 23.18 -5.26
CA GLU A 188 -3.32 24.59 -5.15
C GLU A 188 -2.64 24.90 -3.80
N ILE A 189 -3.14 24.34 -2.70
CA ILE A 189 -2.56 24.52 -1.37
C ILE A 189 -1.18 23.88 -1.28
N ILE A 190 -1.00 22.64 -1.77
CA ILE A 190 0.32 21.99 -1.75
C ILE A 190 1.31 22.73 -2.65
N ARG A 191 0.87 23.25 -3.80
CA ARG A 191 1.70 24.12 -4.66
C ARG A 191 2.16 25.38 -3.93
N ARG A 192 1.25 26.05 -3.20
CA ARG A 192 1.60 27.21 -2.37
C ARG A 192 2.59 26.85 -1.26
N LEU A 193 2.40 25.70 -0.63
CA LEU A 193 3.30 25.21 0.41
C LEU A 193 4.72 24.99 -0.14
N HIS A 194 4.84 24.38 -1.33
CA HIS A 194 6.12 24.27 -2.05
C HIS A 194 6.73 25.66 -2.28
N ASP A 195 5.97 26.61 -2.84
CA ASP A 195 6.48 27.95 -3.15
C ASP A 195 6.98 28.71 -1.92
N GLU A 196 6.34 28.51 -0.76
CA GLU A 196 6.70 29.21 0.48
C GLU A 196 7.88 28.56 1.21
N THR A 197 8.04 27.25 1.09
CA THR A 197 9.02 26.49 1.88
C THR A 197 10.26 26.08 1.11
N GLY A 198 10.19 26.04 -0.22
CA GLY A 198 11.23 25.47 -1.09
C GLY A 198 11.35 23.95 -1.00
N CYS A 199 10.39 23.26 -0.35
CA CYS A 199 10.41 21.80 -0.27
C CYS A 199 10.17 21.18 -1.64
N GLY A 200 10.84 20.06 -1.94
CA GLY A 200 10.54 19.30 -3.15
C GLY A 200 9.10 18.77 -3.14
N LEU A 201 8.47 18.67 -4.30
CA LEU A 201 7.11 18.16 -4.43
C LEU A 201 6.99 17.10 -5.53
N VAL A 202 6.53 15.91 -5.17
CA VAL A 202 6.24 14.83 -6.13
C VAL A 202 4.74 14.52 -6.12
N LEU A 203 4.11 14.62 -7.29
CA LEU A 203 2.74 14.15 -7.52
C LEU A 203 2.79 12.87 -8.34
N SER A 204 2.40 11.74 -7.75
CA SER A 204 2.30 10.44 -8.40
C SER A 204 0.85 10.07 -8.66
N GLY A 205 0.53 9.55 -9.85
CA GLY A 205 -0.84 9.21 -10.19
C GLY A 205 -1.10 8.59 -11.56
N MET A 206 -2.38 8.50 -11.91
CA MET A 206 -2.84 8.06 -13.24
C MET A 206 -2.72 9.18 -14.28
N PRO A 207 -2.78 8.91 -15.61
CA PRO A 207 -2.61 9.94 -16.64
C PRO A 207 -3.58 11.13 -16.52
N ARG A 208 -4.79 10.90 -15.97
CA ARG A 208 -5.76 11.96 -15.68
C ARG A 208 -5.25 13.01 -14.68
N LEU A 209 -4.24 12.71 -13.86
CA LEU A 209 -3.58 13.69 -13.01
C LEU A 209 -3.06 14.87 -13.84
N VAL A 210 -2.38 14.60 -14.96
CA VAL A 210 -1.84 15.67 -15.82
C VAL A 210 -2.97 16.52 -16.41
N ALA A 211 -4.10 15.90 -16.76
CA ALA A 211 -5.28 16.64 -17.20
C ALA A 211 -5.87 17.51 -16.07
N ASN A 212 -5.92 17.00 -14.84
CA ASN A 212 -6.32 17.78 -13.67
C ASN A 212 -5.38 18.98 -13.46
N LEU A 213 -4.06 18.78 -13.59
CA LEU A 213 -3.05 19.83 -13.44
C LEU A 213 -3.10 20.91 -14.52
N ARG A 214 -3.67 20.64 -15.69
CA ARG A 214 -3.92 21.67 -16.71
C ARG A 214 -5.21 22.45 -16.43
N GLY A 215 -6.14 21.86 -15.67
CA GLY A 215 -7.47 22.39 -15.42
C GLY A 215 -8.37 22.32 -16.66
N LYS A 216 -9.69 22.37 -16.47
CA LYS A 216 -10.67 22.41 -17.59
C LYS A 216 -10.72 23.78 -18.29
N TYR A 217 -10.36 24.85 -17.56
CA TYR A 217 -10.41 26.25 -18.03
C TYR A 217 -9.09 27.01 -17.83
N GLY A 218 -7.98 26.30 -17.61
CA GLY A 218 -6.66 26.90 -17.37
C GLY A 218 -6.39 27.36 -15.92
N GLU A 219 -7.26 27.02 -14.98
CA GLU A 219 -7.16 27.42 -13.56
C GLU A 219 -5.88 26.91 -12.86
N LEU A 220 -5.27 25.83 -13.34
CA LEU A 220 -4.02 25.27 -12.82
C LEU A 220 -2.81 25.49 -13.74
N VAL A 221 -2.91 26.37 -14.74
CA VAL A 221 -1.78 26.75 -15.60
C VAL A 221 -0.57 27.18 -14.75
N GLN A 222 -0.81 27.79 -13.57
CA GLN A 222 0.23 28.20 -12.63
C GLN A 222 0.93 27.04 -11.89
N LEU A 223 0.28 25.89 -11.72
CA LEU A 223 0.90 24.69 -11.15
C LEU A 223 1.64 23.93 -12.25
N HIS A 224 1.00 23.72 -13.41
CA HIS A 224 1.63 23.07 -14.55
C HIS A 224 2.88 23.81 -15.03
N SER A 225 2.92 25.15 -14.97
CA SER A 225 4.12 25.93 -15.33
C SER A 225 5.28 25.79 -14.35
N ARG A 226 5.02 25.36 -13.10
CA ARG A 226 6.04 25.12 -12.07
C ARG A 226 6.55 23.67 -12.05
N VAL A 227 5.94 22.78 -12.84
CA VAL A 227 6.42 21.40 -12.98
C VAL A 227 7.74 21.42 -13.76
N ALA A 228 8.83 21.08 -13.09
CA ALA A 228 10.16 20.97 -13.70
C ALA A 228 10.30 19.67 -14.51
N GLY A 229 9.68 18.58 -14.06
CA GLY A 229 9.75 17.27 -14.70
C GLY A 229 8.43 16.52 -14.71
N ALA A 230 8.06 15.96 -15.85
CA ALA A 230 6.90 15.08 -16.01
C ALA A 230 7.34 13.71 -16.54
N LEU A 231 7.43 12.73 -15.64
CA LEU A 231 7.81 11.36 -15.96
C LEU A 231 6.59 10.55 -16.39
N ASN A 232 6.47 10.30 -17.70
CA ASN A 232 5.52 9.36 -18.25
C ASN A 232 6.09 7.92 -18.23
N LEU A 233 5.37 7.02 -17.56
CA LEU A 233 5.69 5.59 -17.50
C LEU A 233 4.94 4.77 -18.55
N GLY A 234 4.01 5.37 -19.29
CA GLY A 234 3.20 4.72 -20.31
C GLY A 234 2.07 3.87 -19.74
N ASP A 235 1.60 2.91 -20.54
CA ASP A 235 0.45 2.08 -20.22
C ASP A 235 0.80 0.68 -19.73
N THR A 236 1.98 0.18 -20.07
CA THR A 236 2.45 -1.17 -19.75
C THR A 236 3.92 -1.16 -19.33
N MET A 237 4.28 -2.08 -18.44
CA MET A 237 5.67 -2.35 -18.09
C MET A 237 6.30 -3.23 -19.18
N PRO A 238 7.56 -2.97 -19.59
CA PRO A 238 8.26 -3.82 -20.55
C PRO A 238 8.42 -5.25 -20.05
N ASP A 239 8.29 -6.22 -20.95
CA ASP A 239 8.39 -7.65 -20.65
C ASP A 239 9.72 -8.03 -19.99
N ALA A 240 10.84 -7.42 -20.40
CA ALA A 240 12.15 -7.64 -19.77
C ALA A 240 12.19 -7.23 -18.28
N GLU A 241 11.45 -6.18 -17.90
CA GLU A 241 11.35 -5.77 -16.49
C GLU A 241 10.43 -6.70 -15.70
N LEU A 242 9.36 -7.19 -16.32
CA LEU A 242 8.48 -8.22 -15.73
C LEU A 242 9.25 -9.53 -15.54
N GLU A 243 10.07 -9.94 -16.50
CA GLU A 243 10.94 -11.10 -16.38
C GLU A 243 11.91 -10.94 -15.20
N GLN A 244 12.54 -9.77 -15.07
CA GLN A 244 13.41 -9.45 -13.93
C GLN A 244 12.68 -9.61 -12.59
N ILE A 245 11.44 -9.10 -12.49
CA ILE A 245 10.60 -9.27 -11.29
C ILE A 245 10.30 -10.74 -11.03
N ALA A 246 9.98 -11.50 -12.08
CA ALA A 246 9.58 -12.90 -11.99
C ALA A 246 10.72 -13.75 -11.42
N ARG A 247 11.91 -13.62 -12.01
CA ARG A 247 13.11 -14.36 -11.61
C ARG A 247 13.59 -13.99 -10.22
N ALA A 248 13.52 -12.71 -9.86
CA ALA A 248 13.87 -12.26 -8.50
C ALA A 248 12.90 -12.83 -7.44
N THR A 249 11.64 -13.03 -7.81
CA THR A 249 10.60 -13.54 -6.91
C THR A 249 10.58 -15.07 -6.84
N LEU A 250 10.87 -15.75 -7.96
CA LEU A 250 10.78 -17.19 -8.14
C LEU A 250 12.08 -17.70 -8.80
N PRO A 251 13.20 -17.76 -8.06
CA PRO A 251 14.49 -18.14 -8.61
C PRO A 251 14.54 -19.59 -9.13
N GLU A 252 13.69 -20.46 -8.57
CA GLU A 252 13.62 -21.89 -8.90
C GLU A 252 12.68 -22.19 -10.10
N ALA A 253 12.00 -21.19 -10.65
CA ALA A 253 11.07 -21.39 -11.76
C ALA A 253 11.82 -21.48 -13.10
N ASP A 254 11.42 -22.43 -13.94
CA ASP A 254 11.98 -22.60 -15.29
C ASP A 254 11.58 -21.47 -16.26
N ASP A 255 12.31 -21.38 -17.38
CA ASP A 255 12.12 -20.31 -18.37
C ASP A 255 10.72 -20.33 -19.00
N GLU A 256 10.12 -21.51 -19.18
CA GLU A 256 8.76 -21.62 -19.71
C GLU A 256 7.73 -21.02 -18.73
N THR A 257 7.89 -21.28 -17.43
CA THR A 257 7.05 -20.74 -16.36
C THR A 257 7.19 -19.23 -16.26
N ILE A 258 8.41 -18.70 -16.34
CA ILE A 258 8.69 -17.27 -16.35
C ILE A 258 8.05 -16.60 -17.58
N ALA A 259 8.21 -17.19 -18.77
CA ALA A 259 7.61 -16.67 -19.99
C ALA A 259 6.07 -16.60 -19.91
N GLU A 260 5.42 -17.63 -19.33
CA GLU A 260 3.97 -17.62 -19.13
C GLU A 260 3.51 -16.60 -18.09
N LEU A 261 4.30 -16.35 -17.04
CA LEU A 261 4.02 -15.27 -16.08
C LEU A 261 4.07 -13.90 -16.76
N VAL A 262 5.11 -13.63 -17.55
CA VAL A 262 5.28 -12.37 -18.29
C VAL A 262 4.13 -12.19 -19.27
N LYS A 263 3.89 -13.17 -20.14
CA LYS A 263 2.81 -13.17 -21.12
C LYS A 263 1.44 -12.91 -20.49
N HIS A 264 1.11 -13.60 -19.40
CA HIS A 264 -0.19 -13.45 -18.76
C HIS A 264 -0.29 -12.24 -17.83
N SER A 265 0.83 -11.60 -17.48
CA SER A 265 0.83 -10.34 -16.72
C SER A 265 0.34 -9.15 -17.54
N ASN A 266 0.46 -9.22 -18.87
CA ASN A 266 0.01 -8.18 -19.80
C ASN A 266 0.56 -6.78 -19.43
N GLY A 267 1.86 -6.68 -19.15
CA GLY A 267 2.49 -5.40 -18.80
C GLY A 267 2.15 -4.88 -17.41
N ASN A 268 1.50 -5.65 -16.54
CA ASN A 268 0.96 -5.16 -15.27
C ASN A 268 1.53 -5.93 -14.06
N THR A 269 2.30 -5.24 -13.21
CA THR A 269 2.95 -5.83 -12.02
C THR A 269 1.95 -6.25 -10.96
N ARG A 270 0.81 -5.56 -10.83
CA ARG A 270 -0.25 -5.95 -9.89
C ARG A 270 -0.89 -7.26 -10.33
N ARG A 271 -1.14 -7.42 -11.63
CA ARG A 271 -1.65 -8.66 -12.22
C ARG A 271 -0.64 -9.79 -12.10
N MET A 272 0.63 -9.53 -12.42
CA MET A 272 1.73 -10.45 -12.23
C MET A 272 1.84 -10.95 -10.79
N SER A 273 1.76 -10.03 -9.82
CA SER A 273 1.78 -10.37 -8.39
C SER A 273 0.61 -11.25 -7.97
N LYS A 274 -0.57 -11.10 -8.60
CA LYS A 274 -1.71 -11.99 -8.39
C LYS A 274 -1.49 -13.36 -9.03
N LEU A 275 -0.95 -13.41 -10.25
CA LEU A 275 -0.58 -14.64 -10.94
C LEU A 275 0.41 -15.45 -10.11
N MET A 276 1.54 -14.87 -9.72
CA MET A 276 2.58 -15.56 -8.95
C MET A 276 2.03 -16.14 -7.64
N ARG A 277 1.39 -15.30 -6.81
CA ARG A 277 0.82 -15.77 -5.53
C ARG A 277 -0.23 -16.86 -5.72
N GLY A 278 -1.08 -16.71 -6.74
CA GLY A 278 -2.12 -17.68 -7.05
C GLY A 278 -1.57 -19.01 -7.54
N SER A 279 -0.61 -18.97 -8.47
CA SER A 279 0.04 -20.14 -9.03
C SER A 279 0.87 -20.89 -7.98
N VAL A 280 1.67 -20.18 -7.16
CA VAL A 280 2.40 -20.79 -6.03
C VAL A 280 1.43 -21.48 -5.08
N ARG A 281 0.32 -20.83 -4.73
CA ARG A 281 -0.70 -21.43 -3.85
C ARG A 281 -1.29 -22.71 -4.44
N VAL A 282 -1.59 -22.72 -5.74
CA VAL A 282 -2.11 -23.92 -6.42
C VAL A 282 -1.06 -25.03 -6.46
N ALA A 283 0.21 -24.68 -6.70
CA ALA A 283 1.31 -25.64 -6.70
C ALA A 283 1.47 -26.31 -5.32
N ASN A 284 1.54 -25.51 -4.26
CA ASN A 284 1.72 -25.99 -2.88
C ASN A 284 0.54 -26.83 -2.41
N LYS A 285 -0.70 -26.43 -2.75
CA LYS A 285 -1.90 -27.22 -2.41
C LYS A 285 -1.90 -28.63 -3.04
N ASN A 286 -1.30 -28.77 -4.22
CA ASN A 286 -1.22 -30.05 -4.92
C ASN A 286 0.09 -30.80 -4.66
N GLY A 287 0.99 -30.26 -3.82
CA GLY A 287 2.30 -30.86 -3.55
C GLY A 287 3.22 -30.93 -4.77
N ILE A 288 3.00 -30.06 -5.77
CA ILE A 288 3.79 -30.00 -7.01
C ILE A 288 4.61 -28.71 -7.06
N ARG A 289 5.69 -28.72 -7.85
CA ARG A 289 6.45 -27.50 -8.13
C ARG A 289 5.67 -26.58 -9.06
N MET A 290 5.99 -25.29 -8.98
CA MET A 290 5.44 -24.30 -9.89
C MET A 290 5.92 -24.57 -11.32
N GLN A 291 4.98 -24.59 -12.27
CA GLN A 291 5.24 -24.90 -13.68
C GLN A 291 4.28 -24.12 -14.58
N ALA A 292 4.64 -23.96 -15.86
CA ALA A 292 3.92 -23.19 -16.86
C ALA A 292 2.43 -23.53 -16.97
N GLY A 293 2.07 -24.81 -16.90
CA GLY A 293 0.68 -25.27 -16.95
C GLY A 293 -0.20 -24.72 -15.81
N ILE A 294 0.36 -24.53 -14.62
CA ILE A 294 -0.35 -23.93 -13.48
C ILE A 294 -0.61 -22.45 -13.72
N VAL A 295 0.37 -21.74 -14.28
CA VAL A 295 0.25 -20.31 -14.63
C VAL A 295 -0.83 -20.12 -15.69
N LYS A 296 -0.81 -20.91 -16.77
CA LYS A 296 -1.84 -20.91 -17.82
C LYS A 296 -3.23 -21.16 -17.25
N LYS A 297 -3.39 -22.17 -16.40
CA LYS A 297 -4.69 -22.49 -15.79
C LYS A 297 -5.16 -21.36 -14.87
N TYR A 298 -4.28 -20.85 -14.01
CA TYR A 298 -4.64 -19.80 -13.06
C TYR A 298 -4.93 -18.45 -13.73
N SER A 299 -4.30 -18.15 -14.86
CA SER A 299 -4.53 -16.89 -15.58
C SER A 299 -5.97 -16.73 -16.06
N THR A 300 -6.69 -17.84 -16.28
CA THR A 300 -8.13 -17.84 -16.63
C THR A 300 -9.04 -17.41 -15.48
N LEU A 301 -8.55 -17.48 -14.23
CA LEU A 301 -9.29 -17.11 -13.03
C LEU A 301 -9.10 -15.63 -12.64
N ILE A 302 -8.18 -14.92 -13.30
CA ILE A 302 -7.89 -13.52 -13.01
C ILE A 302 -8.66 -12.65 -13.99
N ILE A 303 -9.36 -11.65 -13.44
CA ILE A 303 -10.04 -10.60 -14.22
C ILE A 303 -9.01 -9.90 -15.09
N ARG A 304 -9.29 -9.81 -16.40
CA ARG A 304 -8.38 -9.25 -17.40
C ARG A 304 -8.12 -7.77 -17.16
#